data_AF-A0A3M1PET4-F1
#
_entry.id   AF-A0A3M1PET4-F1
#
_cell.length_a   1.000
_cell.length_b   1.000
_cell.length_c   1.000
_cell.angle_alpha   90.00
_cell.angle_beta   90.00
_cell.angle_gamma   90.00
#
_symmetry.space_group_name_H-M   'P 1'
#
loop_
_entity.id
_entity.type
_entity.pdbx_description
1 polymer ?
#
loop_
_entity_poly.entity_id
_entity_poly.type
_entity_poly.pdbx_seq_one_letter_code
_entity_poly.pdbx_strand_id
1 'polypeptide(L)'
;PVRAAPAPERNGHAVTAPEALIEAIEQGIESYKETGQRGPLRLRVHPFTEAYLRRGLINHVGRWRMKHHVRVRLETDPAIDPLHFRLFDAETGKEVV
;
A
#
# COMPACT_ATOMS: atom_id res chain seq x y z
N PRO A 1 -11.52 29.66 -4.97
CA PRO A 1 -12.03 28.32 -4.59
C PRO A 1 -11.01 27.22 -4.93
N VAL A 2 -10.33 26.68 -3.91
CA VAL A 2 -9.48 25.51 -4.10
C VAL A 2 -10.37 24.33 -4.49
N ARG A 3 -10.22 23.82 -5.70
CA ARG A 3 -10.95 22.64 -6.16
C ARG A 3 -10.42 21.46 -5.35
N ALA A 4 -11.15 21.03 -4.33
CA ALA A 4 -10.86 19.78 -3.65
C ALA A 4 -10.77 18.69 -4.72
N ALA A 5 -9.68 17.92 -4.74
CA ALA A 5 -9.58 16.76 -5.60
C ALA A 5 -10.84 15.90 -5.38
N PRO A 6 -11.45 15.33 -6.43
CA PRO A 6 -12.58 14.44 -6.24
C PRO A 6 -12.17 13.36 -5.22
N ALA A 7 -13.01 13.13 -4.22
CA ALA A 7 -12.78 12.06 -3.27
C ALA A 7 -12.60 10.75 -4.06
N PRO A 8 -11.67 9.87 -3.66
CA PRO A 8 -11.54 8.58 -4.33
C PRO A 8 -12.89 7.85 -4.28
N GLU A 9 -13.38 7.33 -5.41
CA GLU A 9 -14.68 6.66 -5.49
C GLU A 9 -14.51 5.23 -6.01
N ARG A 10 -15.19 4.27 -5.39
CA ARG A 10 -15.19 2.85 -5.79
C ARG A 10 -16.62 2.40 -6.01
N ASN A 11 -16.94 1.92 -7.21
CA ASN A 11 -18.30 1.52 -7.61
C ASN A 11 -19.37 2.59 -7.30
N GLY A 12 -19.02 3.87 -7.43
CA GLY A 12 -19.92 5.01 -7.14
C GLY A 12 -20.10 5.34 -5.66
N HIS A 13 -19.22 4.84 -4.78
CA HIS A 13 -19.21 5.17 -3.35
C HIS A 13 -17.92 5.93 -2.99
N ALA A 14 -18.05 7.01 -2.21
CA ALA A 14 -16.90 7.74 -1.68
C ALA A 14 -16.08 6.82 -0.77
N VAL A 15 -14.79 6.70 -1.07
CA VAL A 15 -13.79 5.93 -0.34
C VAL A 15 -13.11 6.85 0.66
N THR A 16 -12.91 6.39 1.89
CA THR A 16 -12.17 7.18 2.88
C THR A 16 -10.67 7.24 2.52
N ALA A 17 -9.97 8.29 2.95
CA ALA A 17 -8.53 8.43 2.73
C ALA A 17 -7.68 7.18 3.07
N PRO A 18 -7.89 6.47 4.20
CA PRO A 18 -7.13 5.25 4.51
C PRO A 18 -7.51 4.05 3.63
N GLU A 19 -8.76 3.96 3.14
CA GLU A 19 -9.16 2.91 2.20
C GLU A 19 -8.53 3.14 0.82
N ALA A 20 -8.53 4.38 0.34
CA ALA A 20 -7.89 4.74 -0.92
C ALA A 20 -6.38 4.47 -0.90
N LEU A 21 -5.74 4.68 0.25
CA LEU A 21 -4.34 4.30 0.47
C LEU A 21 -4.12 2.79 0.34
N ILE A 22 -5.00 1.97 0.93
CA ILE A 22 -4.93 0.51 0.81
C ILE A 22 -5.06 0.07 -0.66
N GLU A 23 -5.95 0.70 -1.42
CA GLU A 23 -6.13 0.44 -2.84
C GLU A 23 -4.89 0.83 -3.65
N ALA A 24 -4.31 2.00 -3.38
CA ALA A 24 -3.08 2.44 -4.04
C ALA A 24 -1.90 1.50 -3.76
N ILE A 25 -1.78 0.98 -2.54
CA ILE A 25 -0.78 -0.04 -2.19
C ILE A 25 -1.02 -1.33 -2.98
N GLU A 26 -2.27 -1.80 -3.06
CA GLU A 26 -2.62 -3.02 -3.79
C GLU A 26 -2.31 -2.88 -5.29
N GLN A 27 -2.64 -1.74 -5.89
CA GLN A 27 -2.29 -1.42 -7.28
C GLN A 27 -0.78 -1.39 -7.50
N GLY A 28 -0.01 -0.76 -6.61
CA GLY A 28 1.46 -0.74 -6.72
C GLY A 28 2.08 -2.14 -6.64
N ILE A 29 1.54 -3.02 -5.79
CA ILE A 29 1.94 -4.42 -5.71
C ILE A 29 1.61 -5.18 -7.00
N GLU A 30 0.43 -4.96 -7.58
CA GLU A 30 0.01 -5.59 -8.83
C GLU A 30 0.90 -5.15 -10.00
N SER A 31 1.11 -3.85 -10.16
CA SER A 31 2.00 -3.30 -11.20
C SER A 31 3.43 -3.84 -11.08
N TYR A 32 3.96 -3.98 -9.86
CA TYR A 32 5.27 -4.61 -9.65
C TYR A 32 5.28 -6.07 -10.14
N LYS A 33 4.22 -6.84 -9.91
CA LYS A 33 4.14 -8.23 -10.42
C LYS A 33 4.04 -8.29 -11.94
N GLU A 34 3.35 -7.35 -12.57
CA GLU A 34 3.25 -7.26 -14.03
C GLU A 34 4.63 -7.02 -14.68
N THR A 35 5.58 -6.42 -13.96
CA THR A 35 6.98 -6.32 -14.44
C THR A 35 7.73 -7.65 -14.49
N GLY A 36 7.13 -8.75 -14.03
CA GLY A 36 7.74 -10.09 -14.00
C GLY A 36 8.63 -10.35 -12.78
N GLN A 37 8.83 -9.35 -11.92
CA GLN A 37 9.60 -9.48 -10.68
C GLN A 37 8.82 -10.29 -9.63
N ARG A 38 9.51 -11.20 -8.94
CA ARG A 38 8.93 -12.12 -7.93
C ARG A 38 9.54 -11.96 -6.54
N GLY A 39 10.34 -10.93 -6.36
CA GLY A 39 11.05 -10.66 -5.11
C GLY A 39 10.12 -10.27 -3.97
N PRO A 40 10.63 -10.25 -2.72
CA PRO A 40 9.93 -9.63 -1.62
C PRO A 40 9.79 -8.12 -1.87
N LEU A 41 8.65 -7.54 -1.52
CA LEU A 41 8.45 -6.09 -1.49
C LEU A 41 8.59 -5.57 -0.07
N ARG A 42 9.26 -4.45 0.11
CA ARG A 42 9.28 -3.68 1.36
C ARG A 42 8.29 -2.53 1.22
N LEU A 43 7.26 -2.54 2.04
CA LEU A 43 6.25 -1.50 2.11
C LEU A 43 6.59 -0.61 3.31
N ARG A 44 7.09 0.59 3.04
CA ARG A 44 7.32 1.61 4.06
C ARG A 44 6.10 2.50 4.19
N VAL A 45 5.61 2.61 5.41
CA VAL A 45 4.44 3.42 5.77
C VAL A 45 4.70 4.15 7.09
N HIS A 46 3.91 5.17 7.37
CA HIS A 46 3.95 5.79 8.69
C HIS A 46 3.53 4.79 9.79
N PRO A 47 4.10 4.84 11.00
CA PRO A 47 3.70 3.98 12.12
C PRO A 47 2.19 4.01 12.46
N PHE A 48 1.53 5.15 12.27
CA PHE A 48 0.07 5.26 12.41
C PHE A 48 -0.67 4.36 11.41
N THR A 49 -0.20 4.36 10.17
CA THR A 49 -0.76 3.60 9.05
C THR A 49 -0.45 2.12 9.19
N GLU A 50 0.75 1.76 9.67
CA GLU A 50 1.02 0.38 10.07
C GLU A 50 -0.03 -0.10 11.07
N ALA A 51 -0.26 0.67 12.14
CA ALA A 51 -1.21 0.28 13.16
C ALA A 51 -2.62 0.11 12.55
N TYR A 52 -2.99 0.96 11.59
CA TYR A 52 -4.24 0.83 10.84
C TYR A 52 -4.28 -0.43 9.95
N LEU A 53 -3.23 -0.72 9.19
CA LEU A 53 -3.11 -1.91 8.32
C LEU A 53 -3.13 -3.22 9.11
N ARG A 54 -2.63 -3.19 10.36
CA ARG A 54 -2.65 -4.30 11.31
C ARG A 54 -3.96 -4.35 12.11
N ARG A 55 -4.77 -3.28 12.10
CA ARG A 55 -6.02 -3.16 12.86
C ARG A 55 -7.18 -3.74 12.05
N GLY A 56 -7.65 -4.90 12.48
CA GLY A 56 -8.79 -5.60 11.89
C GLY A 56 -8.65 -7.12 12.02
N LEU A 57 -9.73 -7.86 11.75
CA LEU A 57 -9.77 -9.32 11.81
C LEU A 57 -9.03 -10.01 10.66
N ILE A 58 -8.75 -9.29 9.57
CA ILE A 58 -8.05 -9.80 8.40
C ILE A 58 -6.82 -8.93 8.19
N ASN A 59 -5.63 -9.50 8.46
CA ASN A 59 -4.36 -8.84 8.20
C ASN A 59 -4.26 -8.54 6.69
N HIS A 60 -4.36 -7.27 6.28
CA HIS A 60 -4.30 -6.84 4.88
C HIS A 60 -3.02 -7.37 4.19
N VAL A 61 -1.91 -7.39 4.92
CA VAL A 61 -0.63 -7.97 4.49
C VAL A 61 -0.76 -9.47 4.18
N GLY A 62 -1.52 -10.20 4.98
CA GLY A 62 -1.82 -11.62 4.74
C GLY A 62 -2.70 -11.83 3.50
N ARG A 63 -3.69 -10.95 3.29
CA ARG A 63 -4.54 -10.97 2.09
C ARG A 63 -3.72 -10.75 0.82
N TRP A 64 -2.83 -9.76 0.80
CA TRP A 64 -1.97 -9.52 -0.37
C TRP A 64 -1.04 -10.69 -0.64
N ARG A 65 -0.48 -11.31 0.41
CA ARG A 65 0.35 -12.51 0.26
C ARG A 65 -0.42 -13.67 -0.38
N MET A 66 -1.69 -13.86 -0.01
CA MET A 66 -2.53 -14.94 -0.55
C MET A 66 -3.03 -14.63 -1.97
N LYS A 67 -3.48 -13.40 -2.23
CA LYS A 67 -4.03 -12.97 -3.53
C LYS A 67 -2.94 -12.81 -4.59
N HIS A 68 -1.82 -12.19 -4.23
CA HIS A 68 -0.76 -11.85 -5.17
C HIS A 68 0.47 -12.76 -5.04
N HIS A 69 0.51 -13.75 -4.13
CA HIS A 69 1.68 -14.64 -3.93
C HIS A 69 3.01 -13.89 -3.71
N VAL A 70 2.96 -12.65 -3.22
CA VAL A 70 4.12 -11.80 -2.99
C VAL A 70 4.39 -11.63 -1.51
N ARG A 71 5.66 -11.67 -1.10
CA ARG A 71 6.06 -11.45 0.29
C ARG A 71 6.20 -9.95 0.52
N VAL A 72 5.18 -9.34 1.12
CA VAL A 72 5.24 -7.93 1.56
C VAL A 72 5.80 -7.87 2.98
N ARG A 73 6.89 -7.13 3.16
CA ARG A 73 7.46 -6.77 4.46
C ARG A 73 7.02 -5.36 4.81
N LEU A 74 6.27 -5.23 5.89
CA LEU A 74 5.86 -3.93 6.39
C LEU A 74 7.02 -3.31 7.20
N GLU A 75 7.33 -2.06 6.92
CA GLU A 75 8.32 -1.26 7.62
C GLU A 75 7.72 0.09 8.00
N THR A 76 8.10 0.60 9.16
CA THR A 76 7.65 1.92 9.61
C THR A 76 8.71 2.96 9.38
N ASP A 77 8.27 4.11 8.88
CA ASP A 77 9.10 5.29 8.73
C ASP A 77 8.30 6.52 9.17
N PRO A 78 8.66 7.17 10.29
CA PRO A 78 7.92 8.32 10.81
C PRO A 78 8.11 9.59 9.97
N ALA A 79 9.03 9.60 9.00
CA ALA A 79 9.18 10.71 8.05
C ALA A 79 8.24 10.59 6.85
N ILE A 80 7.57 9.45 6.66
CA ILE A 80 6.52 9.28 5.65
C ILE A 80 5.19 9.85 6.18
N ASP A 81 4.48 10.56 5.33
CA ASP A 81 3.16 11.10 5.69
C ASP A 81 2.15 9.95 5.96
N PRO A 82 1.24 10.06 6.95
CA PRO A 82 0.30 9.00 7.30
C PRO A 82 -0.60 8.51 6.16
N LEU A 83 -0.83 9.34 5.14
CA LEU A 83 -1.63 8.96 3.97
C LEU A 83 -0.78 8.61 2.75
N HIS A 84 0.52 8.37 2.96
CA HIS A 84 1.47 7.99 1.93
C HIS A 84 2.15 6.66 2.26
N PHE A 85 2.68 6.04 1.21
CA PHE A 85 3.45 4.82 1.28
C PHE A 85 4.57 4.88 0.25
N ARG A 86 5.57 4.02 0.43
CA ARG A 86 6.62 3.77 -0.56
C ARG A 86 6.83 2.27 -0.68
N LEU A 87 6.97 1.80 -1.92
CA LEU A 87 7.30 0.41 -2.19
C LEU A 87 8.74 0.30 -2.67
N PHE A 88 9.50 -0.57 -2.03
CA PHE A 88 10.84 -0.91 -2.44
C PHE A 88 10.92 -2.39 -2.80
N ASP A 89 11.63 -2.69 -3.87
CA ASP A 89 12.06 -4.04 -4.14
C ASP A 89 13.11 -4.46 -3.09
N ALA A 90 12.91 -5.60 -2.41
CA ALA A 90 13.79 -6.02 -1.33
C ALA A 90 15.14 -6.56 -1.80
N GLU A 91 15.26 -6.97 -3.07
CA GLU A 91 16.48 -7.54 -3.64
C GLU A 91 17.42 -6.44 -4.17
N THR A 92 16.86 -5.49 -4.88
CA THR A 92 17.56 -4.37 -5.52
C THR A 92 17.59 -3.12 -4.65
N GLY A 93 16.71 -3.01 -3.66
CA GLY A 93 16.55 -1.81 -2.83
C GLY A 93 15.95 -0.61 -3.57
N LYS A 94 15.50 -0.80 -4.81
CA LYS A 94 14.99 0.27 -5.67
C LYS A 94 13.55 0.59 -5.31
N GLU A 95 13.23 1.89 -5.25
CA GLU A 95 11.85 2.36 -5.15
C GLU A 95 11.09 2.02 -6.43
N VAL A 96 9.95 1.35 -6.26
CA VAL A 96 9.06 0.92 -7.34
C VAL A 96 7.91 1.90 -7.48
N VAL A 97 7.42 2.45 -6.36
CA VAL A 97 6.30 3.40 -6.25
C VAL A 97 6.58 4.39 -5.13
#